data_AF-A0AAW3TQL4-F1
#
_entry.id   AF-A0AAW3TQL4-F1
#
_cell.length_a   1.000
_cell.length_b   1.000
_cell.length_c   1.000
_cell.angle_alpha   90.00
_cell.angle_beta   90.00
_cell.angle_gamma   90.00
#
_symmetry.space_group_name_H-M   'P 1'
#
loop_
_entity.id
_entity.type
_entity.pdbx_description
1 polymer ?
#
loop_
_entity_poly.entity_id
_entity_poly.type
_entity_poly.pdbx_seq_one_letter_code
_entity_poly.pdbx_strand_id
1 'polypeptide(L)'
;MVFDSDFGKQGVARDLFRLRFRRLRIEQPAFAARFGLTFGMVKDQEQARAKPSKAFKVLVAAIELDPALMERAARIAQERWPD
;
A
#
# COMPACT_ATOMS: atom_id res chain seq x y z
N MET A 1 -9.98 26.00 13.08
CA MET A 1 -9.90 24.52 13.04
C MET A 1 -8.91 24.16 11.94
N VAL A 2 -7.83 23.45 12.24
CA VAL A 2 -6.81 23.08 11.23
C VAL A 2 -7.28 21.82 10.52
N PHE A 3 -7.35 21.84 9.19
CA PHE A 3 -7.72 20.67 8.39
C PHE A 3 -6.59 19.63 8.45
N ASP A 4 -6.91 18.42 8.94
CA ASP A 4 -5.97 17.29 8.90
C ASP A 4 -6.09 16.54 7.57
N SER A 5 -5.16 16.86 6.67
CA SER A 5 -5.06 16.25 5.35
C SER A 5 -4.73 14.74 5.36
N ASP A 6 -4.31 14.18 6.49
CA ASP A 6 -4.03 12.74 6.65
C ASP A 6 -5.18 11.99 7.32
N PHE A 7 -6.28 12.69 7.68
CA PHE A 7 -7.47 12.12 8.29
C PHE A 7 -7.16 11.29 9.56
N GLY A 8 -6.29 11.79 10.43
CA GLY A 8 -5.89 11.18 11.70
C GLY A 8 -4.96 9.98 11.57
N LYS A 9 -4.51 9.62 10.35
CA LYS A 9 -3.61 8.47 10.15
C LYS A 9 -2.21 8.77 10.65
N GLN A 10 -1.57 7.74 11.22
CA GLN A 10 -0.21 7.82 11.77
C GLN A 10 0.67 6.65 11.31
N GLY A 11 1.99 6.84 11.38
CA GLY A 11 2.98 5.83 11.03
C GLY A 11 2.74 5.21 9.65
N VAL A 12 2.87 3.88 9.56
CA VAL A 12 2.73 3.12 8.31
C VAL A 12 1.38 3.35 7.63
N ALA A 13 0.29 3.51 8.40
CA ALA A 13 -1.03 3.77 7.83
C ALA A 13 -1.08 5.11 7.09
N ARG A 14 -0.44 6.14 7.65
CA ARG A 14 -0.29 7.45 7.01
C ARG A 14 0.59 7.37 5.79
N ASP A 15 1.72 6.68 5.89
CA ASP A 15 2.72 6.61 4.83
C ASP A 15 2.15 5.83 3.62
N LEU A 16 1.46 4.71 3.88
CA LEU A 16 0.70 3.97 2.87
C LEU A 16 -0.40 4.84 2.22
N PHE A 17 -1.18 5.56 3.02
CA PHE A 17 -2.21 6.47 2.51
C PHE A 17 -1.62 7.56 1.61
N ARG A 18 -0.51 8.19 2.02
CA ARG A 18 0.15 9.24 1.22
C ARG A 18 0.71 8.67 -0.08
N LEU A 19 1.38 7.52 -0.01
CA LEU A 19 1.89 6.81 -1.19
C LEU A 19 0.76 6.54 -2.19
N ARG A 20 -0.34 5.91 -1.74
CA ARG A 20 -1.46 5.57 -2.60
C ARG A 20 -2.21 6.81 -3.11
N PHE A 21 -2.71 7.64 -2.19
CA PHE A 21 -3.70 8.67 -2.49
C PHE A 21 -3.06 9.94 -3.06
N ARG A 22 -1.86 10.33 -2.59
CA ARG A 22 -1.23 11.58 -3.02
C ARG A 22 -0.23 11.38 -4.15
N ARG A 23 0.64 10.37 -4.02
CA ARG A 23 1.72 10.13 -4.99
C ARG A 23 1.22 9.37 -6.20
N LEU A 24 0.57 8.22 -6.00
CA LEU A 24 0.08 7.39 -7.08
C LEU A 24 -1.31 7.77 -7.59
N ARG A 25 -2.12 8.45 -6.75
CA ARG A 25 -3.47 8.93 -7.06
C ARG A 25 -4.40 7.84 -7.56
N ILE A 26 -4.40 6.71 -6.86
CA ILE A 26 -5.25 5.55 -7.19
C ILE A 26 -6.08 5.12 -5.98
N GLU A 27 -7.22 4.48 -6.26
CA GLU A 27 -8.09 3.92 -5.23
C GLU A 27 -7.49 2.68 -4.57
N GLN A 28 -7.97 2.32 -3.36
CA GLN A 28 -7.47 1.16 -2.61
C GLN A 28 -7.51 -0.16 -3.40
N PRO A 29 -8.60 -0.51 -4.14
CA PRO A 29 -8.62 -1.74 -4.93
C PRO A 29 -7.61 -1.72 -6.07
N ALA A 30 -7.42 -0.56 -6.71
CA ALA A 30 -6.45 -0.40 -7.80
C ALA A 30 -5.01 -0.52 -7.29
N PHE A 31 -4.70 0.06 -6.12
CA PHE A 31 -3.40 -0.11 -5.47
C PHE A 31 -3.13 -1.58 -5.13
N ALA A 32 -4.12 -2.25 -4.55
CA ALA A 32 -4.02 -3.66 -4.19
C ALA A 32 -3.71 -4.53 -5.42
N ALA A 33 -4.51 -4.39 -6.48
CA ALA A 33 -4.31 -5.12 -7.73
C ALA A 33 -2.94 -4.82 -8.37
N ARG A 34 -2.53 -3.55 -8.41
CA ARG A 34 -1.26 -3.12 -9.04
C ARG A 34 -0.03 -3.73 -8.38
N PHE A 35 -0.06 -3.94 -7.06
CA PHE A 35 1.10 -4.40 -6.29
C PHE A 35 0.95 -5.82 -5.73
N GLY A 36 -0.02 -6.59 -6.23
CA GLY A 36 -0.20 -7.99 -5.82
C GLY A 36 -0.57 -8.13 -4.34
N LEU A 37 -1.37 -7.20 -3.82
CA LEU A 37 -1.89 -7.21 -2.45
C LEU A 37 -3.39 -7.47 -2.46
N THR A 38 -3.94 -7.94 -1.34
CA THR A 38 -5.40 -8.03 -1.20
C THR A 38 -6.01 -6.69 -0.81
N PHE A 39 -7.22 -6.40 -1.31
CA PHE A 39 -7.94 -5.18 -0.93
C PHE A 39 -8.17 -5.08 0.58
N GLY A 40 -8.54 -6.19 1.23
CA GLY A 40 -8.75 -6.24 2.69
C GLY A 40 -7.50 -5.84 3.46
N MET A 41 -6.33 -6.35 3.05
CA MET A 41 -5.05 -5.99 3.65
C MET A 41 -4.76 -4.49 3.52
N VAL A 42 -4.90 -3.90 2.34
CA VAL A 42 -4.67 -2.46 2.14
C VAL A 42 -5.62 -1.63 2.99
N LYS A 43 -6.92 -1.98 3.02
CA LYS A 43 -7.94 -1.29 3.81
C LYS A 43 -7.62 -1.32 5.29
N ASP A 44 -7.30 -2.49 5.84
CA ASP A 44 -7.07 -2.66 7.28
C ASP A 44 -5.79 -1.96 7.73
N GLN A 45 -4.75 -1.95 6.89
CA GLN A 45 -3.50 -1.26 7.16
C GLN A 45 -3.67 0.27 7.11
N GLU A 46 -4.40 0.81 6.13
CA GLU A 46 -4.67 2.27 6.08
C GLU A 46 -5.58 2.77 7.20
N GLN A 47 -6.49 1.91 7.69
CA GLN A 47 -7.36 2.23 8.81
C GLN A 47 -6.73 1.93 10.17
N ALA A 48 -5.45 1.53 10.21
CA ALA A 48 -4.73 1.13 11.42
C ALA A 48 -5.45 0.06 12.25
N ARG A 49 -6.26 -0.79 11.60
CA ARG A 49 -7.03 -1.87 12.23
C ARG A 49 -6.18 -3.11 12.50
N ALA A 50 -5.04 -3.23 11.84
CA ALA A 50 -4.08 -4.31 12.02
C ALA A 50 -2.68 -3.75 12.23
N LYS A 51 -1.89 -4.41 13.09
CA LYS A 51 -0.47 -4.07 13.25
C LYS A 51 0.28 -4.49 11.97
N PRO A 52 0.98 -3.57 11.28
CA PRO A 52 1.74 -3.90 10.09
C PRO A 52 2.85 -4.90 10.41
N SER A 53 2.92 -6.00 9.67
CA SER A 53 4.02 -6.96 9.77
C SER A 53 5.34 -6.32 9.32
N LYS A 54 6.48 -6.87 9.74
CA LYS A 54 7.80 -6.38 9.27
C LYS A 54 7.93 -6.45 7.75
N ALA A 55 7.47 -7.55 7.14
CA ALA A 55 7.46 -7.71 5.69
C ALA A 55 6.61 -6.64 5.00
N PHE A 56 5.42 -6.33 5.52
CA PHE A 56 4.56 -5.31 4.92
C PHE A 56 5.20 -3.91 4.96
N LYS A 57 5.87 -3.56 6.05
CA LYS A 57 6.61 -2.29 6.14
C LYS A 57 7.68 -2.18 5.06
N VAL A 58 8.43 -3.26 4.83
CA VAL A 58 9.43 -3.34 3.77
C VAL A 58 8.77 -3.21 2.39
N LEU A 59 7.63 -3.88 2.17
CA LEU A 59 6.88 -3.76 0.91
C LEU A 59 6.42 -2.32 0.64
N VAL A 60 5.87 -1.63 1.65
CA VAL A 60 5.47 -0.21 1.50
C VAL A 60 6.68 0.66 1.14
N ALA A 61 7.80 0.48 1.83
CA ALA A 61 9.03 1.20 1.52
C ALA A 61 9.57 0.88 0.11
N ALA A 62 9.53 -0.38 -0.32
CA ALA A 62 9.96 -0.80 -1.65
C ALA A 62 9.08 -0.22 -2.76
N ILE A 63 7.76 -0.18 -2.57
CA ILE A 63 6.82 0.46 -3.51
C ILE A 63 7.10 1.97 -3.58
N GLU A 64 7.40 2.60 -2.44
CA GLU A 64 7.75 4.02 -2.42
C GLU A 64 9.06 4.32 -3.17
N LEU A 65 10.06 3.44 -3.04
CA LEU A 65 11.35 3.58 -3.71
C LEU A 65 11.23 3.40 -5.23
N ASP A 66 10.63 2.28 -5.68
CA ASP A 66 10.45 1.99 -7.10
C ASP A 66 9.09 1.29 -7.37
N PRO A 67 8.02 2.08 -7.63
CA PRO A 67 6.72 1.52 -7.94
C PRO A 67 6.73 0.65 -9.21
N ALA A 68 7.53 1.00 -10.21
CA ALA A 68 7.55 0.28 -11.48
C ALA A 68 8.19 -1.10 -11.32
N LEU A 69 9.26 -1.21 -10.54
CA LEU A 69 9.85 -2.50 -10.17
C LEU A 69 8.85 -3.35 -9.40
N MET A 70 8.18 -2.77 -8.39
CA MET A 70 7.22 -3.53 -7.57
C MET A 70 6.02 -4.01 -8.36
N GLU A 71 5.51 -3.23 -9.30
CA GLU A 71 4.46 -3.66 -10.23
C GLU A 71 4.92 -4.84 -11.10
N ARG A 72 6.15 -4.79 -11.64
CA ARG A 72 6.72 -5.93 -12.39
C ARG A 72 6.88 -7.16 -11.50
N ALA A 73 7.36 -6.99 -10.27
CA ALA A 73 7.52 -8.07 -9.31
C ALA A 73 6.18 -8.73 -8.97
N ALA A 74 5.13 -7.94 -8.78
CA ALA A 74 3.78 -8.44 -8.53
C ALA A 74 3.26 -9.30 -9.70
N ARG A 75 3.47 -8.87 -10.95
CA ARG A 75 3.11 -9.69 -12.13
C ARG A 75 3.88 -11.00 -12.21
N ILE A 76 5.20 -10.95 -12.03
CA ILE A 76 6.06 -12.15 -12.01
C ILE A 76 5.61 -13.11 -10.90
N ALA A 77 5.27 -12.59 -9.72
CA ALA A 77 4.80 -13.42 -8.62
C ALA A 77 3.49 -14.14 -8.97
N GLN A 78 2.52 -13.44 -9.54
CA GLN A 78 1.24 -14.00 -9.98
C GLN A 78 1.41 -15.08 -11.07
N GLU A 79 2.33 -14.87 -12.02
CA GLU A 79 2.61 -15.81 -13.10
C GLU A 79 3.34 -17.07 -12.60
N ARG A 80 4.27 -16.89 -11.66
CA ARG A 80 5.16 -17.97 -11.17
C ARG A 80 4.53 -18.80 -10.05
N TRP A 81 3.74 -18.16 -9.20
CA TRP A 81 3.05 -18.76 -8.06
C TRP A 81 1.59 -18.28 -8.06
N PRO A 82 0.77 -18.79 -8.99
CA PRO A 82 -0.66 -18.50 -8.95
C PRO A 82 -1.27 -19.12 -7.68
N ASP A 83 -2.07 -18.32 -6.97
CA ASP A 83 -2.90 -18.76 -5.84
C ASP A 83 -3.96 -19.79 -6.28
#